data_AF-A0A6N3GRT0-F1
#
_entry.id   AF-A0A6N3GRT0-F1
#
_cell.length_a   1.000
_cell.length_b   1.000
_cell.length_c   1.000
_cell.angle_alpha   90.00
_cell.angle_beta   90.00
_cell.angle_gamma   90.00
#
_symmetry.space_group_name_H-M   'P 1'
#
loop_
_entity.id
_entity.type
_entity.pdbx_description
1 polymer ?
#
loop_
_entity_poly.entity_id
_entity_poly.type
_entity_poly.pdbx_seq_one_letter_code
_entity_poly.pdbx_strand_id
1 'polypeptide(L)'
;MIGPVTLDKPMAYYGENSPSGAKDIRFSEFCSEALEQATTLVSDFKTRFDNDGNGTVDLAFFIYAGLPESDPGVTEDAIWPKEMIRPMTINGVTVSVTACCSELSKGSSGNQPSGIGTMCHEVSHALGLPDEYDTNYTALGMSYWSLMDSGNYCDNGKTPCGLTAYERDLLGWRPLTVLERSTTVRLRPLEAGGVGYKVVNEANPDEYYVLENRQHVGWDNGLMKLGHGMLVVHVDYDETAWKNNMLNTNATHQRMSFIPANNRYVGPYNAESSADLLNALGGQPYPGTEGNTALTNETTPTSLVFTGTWMNKPITQIRELENGDIVLKYKPKGRLEAPVVETAVEMASNSFKFSWSPSENATFYTVKVYGISGDEQWTEHPVFVADSLSETCCTVRLDDTGYQSYAYGVSALDDEYEDSEFSGYGYVQLPADAVRQVSAEDGASVELYSLHGVLLARSREEMLNLNPGIYILRTEGKAVKIVVK
;
A
#
# COMPACT_ATOMS: atom_id res chain seq x y z
N MET A 1 0.91 -31.34 -12.39
CA MET A 1 2.30 -31.76 -12.63
C MET A 1 2.30 -33.14 -13.27
N ILE A 2 2.89 -33.25 -14.46
CA ILE A 2 3.09 -34.49 -15.20
C ILE A 2 4.59 -34.59 -15.48
N GLY A 3 5.16 -35.79 -15.38
CA GLY A 3 6.59 -36.01 -15.63
C GLY A 3 7.41 -36.29 -14.36
N PRO A 4 8.73 -36.11 -14.41
CA PRO A 4 9.50 -35.51 -15.52
C PRO A 4 9.46 -36.35 -16.81
N VAL A 5 9.67 -35.69 -17.95
CA VAL A 5 9.89 -36.31 -19.27
C VAL A 5 11.26 -35.88 -19.79
N THR A 6 11.91 -36.71 -20.60
CA THR A 6 13.25 -36.44 -21.14
C THR A 6 13.14 -36.27 -22.64
N LEU A 7 13.41 -35.07 -23.13
CA LEU A 7 13.41 -34.80 -24.56
C LEU A 7 14.65 -35.38 -25.24
N ASP A 8 14.52 -35.75 -26.51
CA ASP A 8 15.48 -36.49 -27.31
C ASP A 8 16.67 -35.64 -27.77
N LYS A 9 16.49 -34.32 -27.88
CA LYS A 9 17.53 -33.38 -28.30
C LYS A 9 18.19 -32.67 -27.12
N PRO A 10 19.45 -32.23 -27.25
CA PRO A 10 20.10 -31.46 -26.18
C PRO A 10 19.44 -30.08 -26.00
N MET A 11 19.65 -29.47 -24.83
CA MET A 11 19.19 -28.12 -24.47
C MET A 11 19.42 -27.10 -25.60
N ALA A 12 20.65 -27.04 -26.14
CA ALA A 12 21.06 -26.13 -27.22
C ALA A 12 20.26 -26.26 -28.53
N TYR A 13 19.60 -27.40 -28.76
CA TYR A 13 18.70 -27.55 -29.91
C TYR A 13 17.41 -26.76 -29.70
N TYR A 14 16.79 -26.90 -28.53
CA TYR A 14 15.52 -26.26 -28.23
C TYR A 14 15.68 -24.76 -27.93
N GLY A 15 16.78 -24.38 -27.26
CA GLY A 15 17.13 -22.99 -26.96
C GLY A 15 17.77 -22.22 -28.13
N GLU A 16 17.88 -22.81 -29.32
CA GLU A 16 18.59 -22.19 -30.44
C GLU A 16 18.01 -20.80 -30.78
N ASN A 17 18.87 -19.77 -30.73
CA ASN A 17 18.54 -18.42 -31.19
C ASN A 17 18.83 -18.25 -32.69
N SER A 18 18.02 -17.43 -33.37
CA SER A 18 18.31 -17.06 -34.75
C SER A 18 19.48 -16.08 -34.85
N PRO A 19 20.22 -16.06 -35.98
CA PRO A 19 21.22 -15.01 -36.26
C PRO A 19 20.63 -13.58 -36.29
N SER A 20 19.32 -13.46 -36.50
CA SER A 20 18.58 -12.19 -36.47
C SER A 20 18.14 -11.74 -35.07
N GLY A 21 18.44 -12.51 -34.02
CA GLY A 21 18.13 -12.19 -32.63
C GLY A 21 16.79 -12.72 -32.10
N ALA A 22 15.95 -13.33 -32.95
CA ALA A 22 14.75 -14.04 -32.49
C ALA A 22 15.15 -15.21 -31.58
N LYS A 23 14.51 -15.30 -30.42
CA LYS A 23 14.82 -16.26 -29.36
C LYS A 23 14.10 -17.59 -29.53
N ASP A 24 14.77 -18.70 -29.21
CA ASP A 24 14.19 -20.05 -29.16
C ASP A 24 13.41 -20.45 -30.44
N ILE A 25 14.07 -20.45 -31.61
CA ILE A 25 13.39 -20.70 -32.89
C ILE A 25 12.77 -22.10 -32.99
N ARG A 26 13.14 -23.01 -32.09
CA ARG A 26 12.59 -24.38 -31.99
C ARG A 26 11.67 -24.57 -30.79
N PHE A 27 11.18 -23.50 -30.17
CA PHE A 27 10.29 -23.60 -29.02
C PHE A 27 9.03 -24.45 -29.29
N SER A 28 8.45 -24.36 -30.49
CA SER A 28 7.31 -25.21 -30.86
C SER A 28 7.65 -26.70 -30.89
N GLU A 29 8.89 -27.07 -31.23
CA GLU A 29 9.35 -28.47 -31.18
C GLU A 29 9.51 -28.94 -29.73
N PHE A 30 10.08 -28.08 -28.86
CA PHE A 30 10.16 -28.32 -27.42
C PHE A 30 8.78 -28.64 -26.82
N CYS A 31 7.79 -27.76 -27.04
CA CYS A 31 6.43 -27.97 -26.54
C CYS A 31 5.79 -29.22 -27.13
N SER A 32 5.99 -29.48 -28.42
CA SER A 32 5.37 -30.62 -29.12
C SER A 32 5.85 -31.94 -28.56
N GLU A 33 7.16 -32.08 -28.42
CA GLU A 33 7.77 -33.31 -27.94
C GLU A 33 7.48 -33.54 -26.45
N ALA A 34 7.52 -32.48 -25.63
CA ALA A 34 7.17 -32.56 -24.22
C ALA A 34 5.72 -33.01 -24.01
N LEU A 35 4.77 -32.48 -24.79
CA LEU A 35 3.37 -32.90 -24.73
C LEU A 35 3.15 -34.31 -25.29
N GLU A 36 3.83 -34.68 -26.38
CA GLU A 36 3.77 -36.05 -26.90
C GLU A 36 4.16 -37.06 -25.81
N GLN A 37 5.28 -36.84 -25.12
CA GLN A 37 5.71 -37.70 -24.03
C GLN A 37 4.77 -37.61 -22.81
N ALA A 38 4.41 -36.41 -22.36
CA ALA A 38 3.60 -36.20 -21.17
C ALA A 38 2.19 -36.80 -21.30
N THR A 39 1.57 -36.70 -22.48
CA THR A 39 0.24 -37.27 -22.74
C THR A 39 0.22 -38.79 -22.63
N THR A 40 1.34 -39.48 -22.90
CA THR A 40 1.43 -40.94 -22.69
C THR A 40 1.40 -41.35 -21.22
N LEU A 41 1.75 -40.44 -20.30
CA LEU A 41 1.77 -40.68 -18.86
C LEU A 41 0.39 -40.51 -18.21
N VAL A 42 -0.59 -39.94 -18.93
CA VAL A 42 -1.92 -39.60 -18.41
C VAL A 42 -2.99 -40.03 -19.42
N SER A 43 -3.63 -41.18 -19.18
CA SER A 43 -4.59 -41.77 -20.12
C SER A 43 -5.87 -40.95 -20.35
N ASP A 44 -6.19 -40.01 -19.46
CA ASP A 44 -7.36 -39.13 -19.50
C ASP A 44 -6.97 -37.65 -19.70
N PHE A 45 -5.78 -37.37 -20.25
CA PHE A 45 -5.20 -36.02 -20.35
C PHE A 45 -6.19 -34.97 -20.87
N LYS A 46 -6.83 -35.23 -22.02
CA LYS A 46 -7.77 -34.28 -22.62
C LYS A 46 -8.95 -33.96 -21.70
N THR A 47 -9.68 -34.98 -21.25
CA THR A 47 -10.87 -34.80 -20.39
C THR A 47 -10.54 -34.23 -19.02
N ARG A 48 -9.28 -34.34 -18.59
CA ARG A 48 -8.82 -33.85 -17.28
C ARG A 48 -8.44 -32.38 -17.29
N PHE A 49 -7.95 -31.85 -18.42
CA PHE A 49 -7.38 -30.49 -18.51
C PHE A 49 -8.11 -29.56 -19.49
N ASP A 50 -9.10 -30.07 -20.21
CA ASP A 50 -10.12 -29.27 -20.93
C ASP A 50 -11.15 -28.77 -19.92
N ASN A 51 -10.87 -27.62 -19.28
CA ASN A 51 -11.61 -27.19 -18.09
C ASN A 51 -13.03 -26.70 -18.41
N ASP A 52 -13.30 -26.29 -19.66
CA ASP A 52 -14.59 -25.79 -20.12
C ASP A 52 -15.33 -26.76 -21.07
N GLY A 53 -14.70 -27.88 -21.44
CA GLY A 53 -15.28 -28.91 -22.29
C GLY A 53 -15.38 -28.51 -23.77
N ASN A 54 -14.63 -27.49 -24.20
CA ASN A 54 -14.64 -27.01 -25.59
C ASN A 54 -13.86 -27.92 -26.56
N GLY A 55 -13.20 -28.95 -26.05
CA GLY A 55 -12.41 -29.90 -26.82
C GLY A 55 -10.92 -29.57 -26.90
N THR A 56 -10.45 -28.60 -26.14
CA THR A 56 -9.08 -28.08 -26.13
C THR A 56 -8.57 -27.95 -24.70
N VAL A 57 -7.30 -28.25 -24.48
CA VAL A 57 -6.63 -27.95 -23.20
C VAL A 57 -6.21 -26.48 -23.22
N ASP A 58 -6.64 -25.72 -22.21
CA ASP A 58 -6.49 -24.25 -22.19
C ASP A 58 -5.01 -23.82 -22.18
N LEU A 59 -4.24 -24.36 -21.24
CA LEU A 59 -2.85 -24.01 -21.00
C LEU A 59 -2.02 -25.25 -20.66
N ALA A 60 -0.92 -25.45 -21.37
CA ALA A 60 0.17 -26.33 -20.93
C ALA A 60 1.36 -25.49 -20.44
N PHE A 61 1.65 -25.58 -19.14
CA PHE A 61 2.79 -24.90 -18.53
C PHE A 61 3.95 -25.89 -18.33
N PHE A 62 5.12 -25.56 -18.86
CA PHE A 62 6.34 -26.38 -18.76
C PHE A 62 7.32 -25.80 -17.74
N ILE A 63 7.82 -26.64 -16.85
CA ILE A 63 8.97 -26.33 -16.00
C ILE A 63 10.16 -27.09 -16.59
N TYR A 64 11.14 -26.40 -17.16
CA TYR A 64 12.32 -27.04 -17.76
C TYR A 64 13.50 -27.07 -16.81
N ALA A 65 14.35 -28.08 -16.97
CA ALA A 65 15.53 -28.28 -16.13
C ALA A 65 16.62 -27.23 -16.41
N GLY A 66 17.31 -26.79 -15.35
CA GLY A 66 18.40 -25.82 -15.45
C GLY A 66 17.98 -24.35 -15.29
N LEU A 67 18.84 -23.46 -15.78
CA LEU A 67 18.69 -22.00 -15.68
C LEU A 67 18.00 -21.42 -16.92
N PRO A 68 17.33 -20.25 -16.82
CA PRO A 68 16.71 -19.58 -17.95
C PRO A 68 17.72 -18.71 -18.70
N GLU A 69 17.55 -18.53 -20.01
CA GLU A 69 18.37 -17.58 -20.79
C GLU A 69 18.27 -16.14 -20.26
N SER A 70 17.13 -15.78 -19.68
CA SER A 70 16.86 -14.45 -19.12
C SER A 70 17.76 -14.10 -17.94
N ASP A 71 18.38 -15.08 -17.29
CA ASP A 71 19.26 -14.82 -16.16
C ASP A 71 20.64 -14.30 -16.61
N PRO A 72 21.20 -13.28 -15.93
CA PRO A 72 22.46 -12.67 -16.32
C PRO A 72 23.61 -13.67 -16.47
N GLY A 73 24.17 -13.78 -17.68
CA GLY A 73 25.32 -14.64 -17.98
C GLY A 73 25.00 -16.14 -17.98
N VAL A 74 23.75 -16.50 -18.27
CA VAL A 74 23.37 -17.84 -18.72
C VAL A 74 23.59 -17.94 -20.23
N THR A 75 23.88 -19.15 -20.73
CA THR A 75 24.09 -19.40 -22.16
C THR A 75 22.81 -19.21 -22.96
N GLU A 76 22.95 -18.79 -24.22
CA GLU A 76 21.85 -18.77 -25.19
C GLU A 76 21.38 -20.15 -25.63
N ASP A 77 22.03 -21.23 -25.17
CA ASP A 77 21.53 -22.60 -25.36
C ASP A 77 20.29 -22.89 -24.48
N ALA A 78 20.07 -22.10 -23.43
CA ALA A 78 18.93 -22.26 -22.53
C ALA A 78 17.68 -21.60 -23.13
N ILE A 79 16.50 -22.06 -22.70
CA ILE A 79 15.23 -21.45 -23.15
C ILE A 79 14.96 -20.16 -22.37
N TRP A 80 14.46 -19.13 -23.06
CA TRP A 80 13.92 -17.92 -22.43
C TRP A 80 12.49 -18.18 -21.91
N PRO A 81 12.16 -17.90 -20.63
CA PRO A 81 10.79 -18.03 -20.12
C PRO A 81 9.79 -17.20 -20.92
N LYS A 82 8.71 -17.81 -21.38
CA LYS A 82 7.75 -17.14 -22.26
C LYS A 82 6.40 -17.85 -22.32
N GLU A 83 5.40 -17.12 -22.79
CA GLU A 83 4.11 -17.58 -23.25
C GLU A 83 4.06 -17.59 -24.80
N MET A 84 3.22 -18.46 -25.36
CA MET A 84 2.92 -18.50 -26.78
C MET A 84 1.47 -18.91 -27.05
N ILE A 85 0.67 -17.96 -27.56
CA ILE A 85 -0.69 -18.20 -28.07
C ILE A 85 -0.60 -18.79 -29.48
N ARG A 86 -0.20 -20.06 -29.55
CA ARG A 86 -0.12 -20.80 -30.82
C ARG A 86 -0.68 -22.21 -30.62
N PRO A 87 -1.96 -22.43 -30.94
CA PRO A 87 -2.58 -23.72 -30.76
C PRO A 87 -1.83 -24.85 -31.48
N MET A 88 -1.62 -25.95 -30.77
CA MET A 88 -0.92 -27.13 -31.29
C MET A 88 -1.75 -28.39 -31.07
N THR A 89 -1.76 -29.28 -32.04
CA THR A 89 -2.49 -30.55 -31.95
C THR A 89 -1.53 -31.72 -31.98
N ILE A 90 -1.54 -32.52 -30.92
CA ILE A 90 -0.63 -33.65 -30.70
C ILE A 90 -1.48 -34.83 -30.24
N ASN A 91 -1.35 -35.98 -30.91
CA ASN A 91 -2.08 -37.21 -30.58
C ASN A 91 -3.61 -37.02 -30.42
N GLY A 92 -4.20 -36.12 -31.22
CA GLY A 92 -5.64 -35.81 -31.17
C GLY A 92 -6.08 -34.91 -30.02
N VAL A 93 -5.13 -34.37 -29.23
CA VAL A 93 -5.37 -33.34 -28.22
C VAL A 93 -4.88 -32.00 -28.75
N THR A 94 -5.73 -30.99 -28.73
CA THR A 94 -5.34 -29.61 -29.01
C THR A 94 -5.03 -28.91 -27.69
N VAL A 95 -3.94 -28.15 -27.66
CA VAL A 95 -3.57 -27.25 -26.56
C VAL A 95 -3.57 -25.83 -27.11
N SER A 96 -4.31 -24.90 -26.48
CA SER A 96 -4.48 -23.53 -26.98
C SER A 96 -3.24 -22.66 -26.72
N VAL A 97 -2.75 -22.69 -25.48
CA VAL A 97 -1.66 -21.84 -25.00
C VAL A 97 -0.56 -22.71 -24.40
N THR A 98 0.68 -22.33 -24.65
CA THR A 98 1.87 -22.92 -24.01
C THR A 98 2.67 -21.85 -23.31
N ALA A 99 3.17 -22.14 -22.12
CA ALA A 99 4.08 -21.25 -21.41
C ALA A 99 5.18 -22.05 -20.70
N CYS A 100 6.33 -21.44 -20.41
CA CYS A 100 7.38 -22.12 -19.69
C CYS A 100 8.21 -21.23 -18.76
N CYS A 101 8.77 -21.84 -17.73
CA CYS A 101 9.83 -21.26 -16.91
C CYS A 101 10.87 -22.31 -16.51
N SER A 102 12.02 -21.84 -16.02
CA SER A 102 13.08 -22.70 -15.49
C SER A 102 12.77 -23.20 -14.08
N GLU A 103 13.28 -24.37 -13.72
CA GLU A 103 13.24 -24.88 -12.34
C GLU A 103 14.25 -24.17 -11.42
N LEU A 104 15.34 -23.64 -11.98
CA LEU A 104 16.38 -22.91 -11.26
C LEU A 104 16.46 -21.45 -11.70
N SER A 105 16.90 -20.58 -10.79
CA SER A 105 17.37 -19.23 -11.08
C SER A 105 18.80 -19.03 -10.60
N LYS A 106 19.49 -18.07 -11.18
CA LYS A 106 20.86 -17.71 -10.86
C LYS A 106 20.87 -16.75 -9.68
N GLY A 107 21.26 -17.26 -8.51
CA GLY A 107 21.45 -16.45 -7.31
C GLY A 107 22.88 -15.94 -7.13
N SER A 108 23.05 -15.00 -6.21
CA SER A 108 24.37 -14.44 -5.84
C SER A 108 25.32 -15.47 -5.22
N SER A 109 24.79 -16.58 -4.68
CA SER A 109 25.54 -17.68 -4.05
C SER A 109 25.53 -18.96 -4.89
N GLY A 110 25.15 -18.87 -6.17
CA GLY A 110 24.98 -20.00 -7.07
C GLY A 110 23.52 -20.24 -7.46
N ASN A 111 23.27 -21.34 -8.17
CA ASN A 111 21.94 -21.69 -8.64
C ASN A 111 21.03 -22.04 -7.44
N GLN A 112 19.79 -21.58 -7.50
CA GLN A 112 18.76 -21.82 -6.49
C GLN A 112 17.46 -22.22 -7.20
N PRO A 113 16.51 -22.88 -6.52
CA PRO A 113 15.19 -23.08 -7.08
C PRO A 113 14.55 -21.75 -7.48
N SER A 114 13.94 -21.70 -8.66
CA SER A 114 13.18 -20.53 -9.12
C SER A 114 12.05 -20.21 -8.14
N GLY A 115 11.83 -18.91 -7.92
CA GLY A 115 10.60 -18.44 -7.30
C GLY A 115 9.39 -18.66 -8.23
N ILE A 116 8.18 -18.38 -7.73
CA ILE A 116 6.95 -18.51 -8.52
C ILE A 116 6.68 -17.30 -9.40
N GLY A 117 7.39 -16.18 -9.22
CA GLY A 117 7.12 -14.91 -9.88
C GLY A 117 7.10 -14.97 -11.40
N THR A 118 8.14 -15.52 -12.03
CA THR A 118 8.17 -15.71 -13.50
C THR A 118 7.02 -16.60 -13.95
N MET A 119 6.74 -17.69 -13.24
CA MET A 119 5.57 -18.54 -13.57
C MET A 119 4.26 -17.75 -13.48
N CYS A 120 4.07 -16.91 -12.46
CA CYS A 120 2.89 -16.07 -12.32
C CYS A 120 2.77 -15.04 -13.46
N HIS A 121 3.89 -14.46 -13.90
CA HIS A 121 3.96 -13.55 -15.05
C HIS A 121 3.54 -14.24 -16.36
N GLU A 122 4.13 -15.40 -16.68
CA GLU A 122 3.79 -16.13 -17.90
C GLU A 122 2.34 -16.68 -17.90
N VAL A 123 1.84 -17.11 -16.73
CA VAL A 123 0.42 -17.50 -16.60
C VAL A 123 -0.50 -16.30 -16.82
N SER A 124 -0.07 -15.09 -16.45
CA SER A 124 -0.85 -13.88 -16.63
C SER A 124 -0.98 -13.46 -18.10
N HIS A 125 0.03 -13.72 -18.93
CA HIS A 125 -0.10 -13.65 -20.39
C HIS A 125 -1.16 -14.61 -20.93
N ALA A 126 -1.19 -15.84 -20.43
CA ALA A 126 -2.22 -16.82 -20.82
C ALA A 126 -3.64 -16.39 -20.40
N LEU A 127 -3.76 -15.51 -19.40
CA LEU A 127 -5.02 -14.88 -19.00
C LEU A 127 -5.37 -13.63 -19.83
N GLY A 128 -4.46 -13.17 -20.70
CA GLY A 128 -4.67 -12.05 -21.62
C GLY A 128 -4.04 -10.73 -21.21
N LEU A 129 -3.14 -10.73 -20.19
CA LEU A 129 -2.43 -9.53 -19.78
C LEU A 129 -1.18 -9.31 -20.65
N PRO A 130 -0.94 -8.10 -21.19
CA PRO A 130 0.31 -7.76 -21.87
C PRO A 130 1.41 -7.45 -20.86
N ASP A 131 2.64 -7.33 -21.34
CA ASP A 131 3.75 -6.77 -20.58
C ASP A 131 3.52 -5.28 -20.31
N GLU A 132 3.76 -4.90 -19.05
CA GLU A 132 3.68 -3.52 -18.57
C GLU A 132 5.06 -2.87 -18.42
N TYR A 133 6.15 -3.59 -18.72
CA TYR A 133 7.47 -3.00 -18.91
C TYR A 133 7.65 -2.46 -20.34
N ASP A 134 8.71 -1.68 -20.55
CA ASP A 134 9.15 -1.33 -21.90
C ASP A 134 9.91 -2.50 -22.55
N THR A 135 9.30 -3.17 -23.52
CA THR A 135 9.92 -4.26 -24.30
C THR A 135 11.10 -3.81 -25.17
N ASN A 136 11.31 -2.50 -25.35
CA ASN A 136 12.50 -1.87 -25.95
C ASN A 136 13.52 -1.37 -24.91
N TYR A 137 13.21 -1.42 -23.60
CA TYR A 137 14.08 -1.00 -22.50
C TYR A 137 14.53 0.48 -22.53
N THR A 138 13.64 1.38 -22.94
CA THR A 138 13.83 2.85 -22.98
C THR A 138 12.99 3.62 -21.96
N ALA A 139 11.93 3.01 -21.43
CA ALA A 139 10.97 3.61 -20.50
C ALA A 139 10.89 2.83 -19.18
N LEU A 140 10.22 3.40 -18.18
CA LEU A 140 10.11 2.83 -16.83
C LEU A 140 9.06 1.73 -16.73
N GLY A 141 7.91 1.91 -17.41
CA GLY A 141 6.74 1.06 -17.27
C GLY A 141 6.09 1.16 -15.89
N MET A 142 5.64 0.03 -15.37
CA MET A 142 5.07 -0.12 -14.04
C MET A 142 6.12 -0.48 -12.97
N SER A 143 7.36 -0.80 -13.37
CA SER A 143 8.45 -1.15 -12.46
C SER A 143 8.02 -2.26 -11.50
N TYR A 144 8.34 -2.16 -10.21
CA TYR A 144 7.94 -3.14 -9.20
C TYR A 144 6.44 -3.14 -8.87
N TRP A 145 5.66 -2.18 -9.39
CA TRP A 145 4.25 -2.03 -9.04
C TRP A 145 3.31 -2.94 -9.82
N SER A 146 3.81 -3.73 -10.77
CA SER A 146 3.02 -4.71 -11.50
C SER A 146 3.72 -6.06 -11.61
N LEU A 147 2.93 -7.14 -11.53
CA LEU A 147 3.38 -8.50 -11.84
C LEU A 147 3.78 -8.64 -13.31
N MET A 148 3.20 -7.84 -14.20
CA MET A 148 3.49 -7.81 -15.62
C MET A 148 4.69 -6.91 -15.97
N ASP A 149 5.44 -6.48 -14.96
CA ASP A 149 6.74 -5.82 -15.03
C ASP A 149 7.67 -6.45 -13.97
N SER A 150 8.49 -5.65 -13.30
CA SER A 150 9.55 -6.08 -12.39
C SER A 150 9.02 -6.62 -11.06
N GLY A 151 7.72 -6.46 -10.79
CA GLY A 151 7.06 -6.99 -9.60
C GLY A 151 7.06 -8.51 -9.51
N ASN A 152 7.23 -9.21 -10.64
CA ASN A 152 7.45 -10.66 -10.63
C ASN A 152 8.78 -11.07 -9.95
N TYR A 153 9.76 -10.17 -9.84
CA TYR A 153 11.06 -10.43 -9.22
C TYR A 153 11.12 -10.05 -7.74
N CYS A 154 10.02 -9.54 -7.15
CA CYS A 154 9.94 -9.22 -5.73
C CYS A 154 10.33 -10.42 -4.86
N ASP A 155 11.14 -10.16 -3.82
CA ASP A 155 11.74 -11.18 -2.96
C ASP A 155 12.44 -12.33 -3.74
N ASN A 156 13.17 -11.98 -4.80
CA ASN A 156 13.81 -12.93 -5.73
C ASN A 156 12.80 -13.89 -6.37
N GLY A 157 11.61 -13.38 -6.70
CA GLY A 157 10.50 -14.10 -7.30
C GLY A 157 9.74 -15.02 -6.35
N LYS A 158 10.05 -15.05 -5.05
CA LYS A 158 9.35 -15.91 -4.09
C LYS A 158 8.01 -15.33 -3.65
N THR A 159 7.94 -14.01 -3.59
CA THR A 159 6.75 -13.25 -3.20
C THR A 159 6.56 -12.15 -4.22
N PRO A 160 6.09 -12.46 -5.45
CA PRO A 160 5.79 -11.43 -6.44
C PRO A 160 4.70 -10.49 -5.93
N CYS A 161 4.67 -9.24 -6.40
CA CYS A 161 3.59 -8.32 -6.04
C CYS A 161 2.25 -8.77 -6.64
N GLY A 162 1.15 -8.29 -6.06
CA GLY A 162 -0.18 -8.60 -6.60
C GLY A 162 -0.44 -7.86 -7.92
N LEU A 163 -1.36 -8.41 -8.73
CA LEU A 163 -1.90 -7.71 -9.90
C LEU A 163 -2.46 -6.34 -9.52
N THR A 164 -2.28 -5.35 -10.37
CA THR A 164 -2.87 -4.00 -10.27
C THR A 164 -4.40 -4.07 -10.32
N ALA A 165 -5.06 -3.00 -9.89
CA ALA A 165 -6.50 -2.88 -9.99
C ALA A 165 -6.99 -2.84 -11.45
N TYR A 166 -6.17 -2.32 -12.37
CA TYR A 166 -6.45 -2.37 -13.80
C TYR A 166 -6.47 -3.82 -14.31
N GLU A 167 -5.44 -4.61 -14.00
CA GLU A 167 -5.35 -6.00 -14.42
C GLU A 167 -6.50 -6.84 -13.84
N ARG A 168 -6.89 -6.62 -12.58
CA ARG A 168 -8.04 -7.29 -11.96
C ARG A 168 -9.37 -6.92 -12.59
N ASP A 169 -9.52 -5.70 -13.08
CA ASP A 169 -10.71 -5.24 -13.81
C ASP A 169 -10.76 -5.86 -15.20
N LEU A 170 -9.64 -5.87 -15.92
CA LEU A 170 -9.50 -6.48 -17.24
C LEU A 170 -9.84 -7.98 -17.22
N LEU A 171 -9.40 -8.69 -16.18
CA LEU A 171 -9.72 -10.12 -15.96
C LEU A 171 -11.14 -10.36 -15.42
N GLY A 172 -11.91 -9.31 -15.10
CA GLY A 172 -13.24 -9.41 -14.53
C GLY A 172 -13.27 -9.90 -13.07
N TRP A 173 -12.13 -9.95 -12.39
CA TRP A 173 -12.02 -10.43 -11.01
C TRP A 173 -12.47 -9.39 -9.99
N ARG A 174 -12.20 -8.11 -10.28
CA ARG A 174 -12.60 -7.00 -9.41
C ARG A 174 -12.77 -5.72 -10.23
N PRO A 175 -14.02 -5.32 -10.56
CA PRO A 175 -14.27 -4.13 -11.36
C PRO A 175 -13.80 -2.83 -10.71
N LEU A 176 -13.35 -1.87 -11.52
CA LEU A 176 -13.05 -0.51 -11.07
C LEU A 176 -14.33 0.26 -10.72
N THR A 177 -14.24 1.13 -9.72
CA THR A 177 -15.31 2.07 -9.38
C THR A 177 -15.05 3.43 -10.02
N VAL A 178 -15.94 3.90 -10.90
CA VAL A 178 -15.79 5.21 -11.55
C VAL A 178 -16.12 6.34 -10.58
N LEU A 179 -15.24 7.34 -10.49
CA LEU A 179 -15.46 8.55 -9.69
C LEU A 179 -16.06 9.68 -10.54
N GLU A 180 -17.36 9.93 -10.35
CA GLU A 180 -18.12 10.91 -11.17
C GLU A 180 -18.18 12.32 -10.54
N ARG A 181 -18.48 12.37 -9.24
CA ARG A 181 -18.80 13.60 -8.50
C ARG A 181 -17.80 13.87 -7.37
N SER A 182 -17.80 15.11 -6.90
CA SER A 182 -17.07 15.53 -5.70
C SER A 182 -17.42 14.62 -4.52
N THR A 183 -16.43 14.06 -3.84
CA THR A 183 -16.63 13.17 -2.68
C THR A 183 -15.33 12.93 -1.95
N THR A 184 -15.42 12.52 -0.68
CA THR A 184 -14.35 11.83 0.03
C THR A 184 -14.30 10.39 -0.47
N VAL A 185 -13.09 9.88 -0.74
CA VAL A 185 -12.86 8.49 -1.15
C VAL A 185 -12.00 7.80 -0.11
N ARG A 186 -12.37 6.57 0.25
CA ARG A 186 -11.58 5.68 1.10
C ARG A 186 -11.14 4.47 0.30
N LEU A 187 -9.84 4.28 0.16
CA LEU A 187 -9.21 3.18 -0.54
C LEU A 187 -8.63 2.21 0.49
N ARG A 188 -9.28 1.05 0.64
CA ARG A 188 -8.70 -0.06 1.41
C ARG A 188 -7.56 -0.69 0.60
N PRO A 189 -6.58 -1.33 1.24
CA PRO A 189 -5.50 -2.01 0.52
C PRO A 189 -6.06 -3.02 -0.47
N LEU A 190 -5.48 -3.08 -1.67
CA LEU A 190 -5.95 -3.93 -2.76
C LEU A 190 -5.92 -5.42 -2.35
N GLU A 191 -4.85 -5.84 -1.67
CA GLU A 191 -4.68 -7.18 -1.10
C GLU A 191 -5.56 -7.46 0.13
N ALA A 192 -6.14 -6.44 0.75
CA ALA A 192 -7.11 -6.57 1.84
C ALA A 192 -8.58 -6.47 1.35
N GLY A 193 -8.82 -6.65 0.05
CA GLY A 193 -10.14 -6.62 -0.56
C GLY A 193 -10.62 -5.24 -0.99
N GLY A 194 -9.76 -4.23 -1.02
CA GLY A 194 -10.06 -2.91 -1.59
C GLY A 194 -10.31 -2.95 -3.11
N VAL A 195 -10.96 -1.93 -3.64
CA VAL A 195 -11.19 -1.76 -5.09
C VAL A 195 -10.31 -0.64 -5.63
N GLY A 196 -10.03 -0.66 -6.93
CA GLY A 196 -9.46 0.50 -7.63
C GLY A 196 -10.54 1.49 -8.04
N TYR A 197 -10.17 2.77 -8.12
CA TYR A 197 -11.07 3.84 -8.54
C TYR A 197 -10.62 4.46 -9.86
N LYS A 198 -11.53 4.57 -10.83
CA LYS A 198 -11.26 5.11 -12.17
C LYS A 198 -11.59 6.60 -12.23
N VAL A 199 -10.63 7.41 -12.66
CA VAL A 199 -10.76 8.85 -12.95
C VAL A 199 -10.63 9.04 -14.45
N VAL A 200 -11.77 9.22 -15.13
CA VAL A 200 -11.85 9.25 -16.60
C VAL A 200 -11.35 10.59 -17.16
N ASN A 201 -10.55 10.61 -18.21
CA ASN A 201 -10.34 11.82 -19.00
C ASN A 201 -11.57 12.07 -19.90
N GLU A 202 -12.25 13.21 -19.72
CA GLU A 202 -13.45 13.52 -20.52
C GLU A 202 -13.13 13.77 -22.01
N ALA A 203 -11.89 14.16 -22.33
CA ALA A 203 -11.46 14.39 -23.70
C ALA A 203 -11.14 13.08 -24.45
N ASN A 204 -10.77 12.02 -23.73
CA ASN A 204 -10.51 10.69 -24.26
C ASN A 204 -10.80 9.63 -23.18
N PRO A 205 -11.96 8.95 -23.18
CA PRO A 205 -12.31 7.97 -22.14
C PRO A 205 -11.40 6.73 -22.08
N ASP A 206 -10.65 6.45 -23.15
CA ASP A 206 -9.61 5.40 -23.20
C ASP A 206 -8.32 5.83 -22.48
N GLU A 207 -8.22 7.11 -22.11
CA GLU A 207 -7.20 7.65 -21.22
C GLU A 207 -7.80 7.95 -19.84
N TYR A 208 -7.19 7.45 -18.78
CA TYR A 208 -7.71 7.62 -17.42
C TYR A 208 -6.65 7.33 -16.38
N TYR A 209 -6.93 7.73 -15.14
CA TYR A 209 -6.17 7.26 -13.99
C TYR A 209 -6.92 6.15 -13.25
N VAL A 210 -6.16 5.24 -12.65
CA VAL A 210 -6.63 4.27 -11.67
C VAL A 210 -5.95 4.56 -10.33
N LEU A 211 -6.75 4.82 -9.31
CA LEU A 211 -6.29 5.00 -7.94
C LEU A 211 -6.36 3.66 -7.22
N GLU A 212 -5.24 3.18 -6.70
CA GLU A 212 -5.17 1.92 -5.96
C GLU A 212 -4.29 2.06 -4.73
N ASN A 213 -4.63 1.37 -3.64
CA ASN A 213 -3.86 1.40 -2.40
C ASN A 213 -3.03 0.12 -2.25
N ARG A 214 -1.70 0.27 -2.21
CA ARG A 214 -0.70 -0.79 -2.09
C ARG A 214 -0.10 -0.73 -0.70
N GLN A 215 -0.36 -1.75 0.10
CA GLN A 215 0.18 -1.89 1.46
C GLN A 215 0.84 -3.25 1.61
N HIS A 216 1.71 -3.41 2.59
CA HIS A 216 2.41 -4.67 2.87
C HIS A 216 1.48 -5.73 3.49
N VAL A 217 0.50 -6.18 2.71
CA VAL A 217 -0.53 -7.16 3.06
C VAL A 217 -0.66 -8.12 1.88
N GLY A 218 -0.94 -9.40 2.14
CA GLY A 218 -1.09 -10.40 1.07
C GLY A 218 0.18 -10.54 0.23
N TRP A 219 0.05 -10.53 -1.10
CA TRP A 219 1.17 -10.64 -2.04
C TRP A 219 2.05 -9.39 -2.07
N ASP A 220 1.50 -8.22 -1.74
CA ASP A 220 2.26 -6.97 -1.66
C ASP A 220 3.25 -6.93 -0.48
N ASN A 221 3.30 -7.97 0.36
CA ASN A 221 4.47 -8.22 1.22
C ASN A 221 5.78 -8.32 0.41
N GLY A 222 5.73 -8.72 -0.86
CA GLY A 222 6.88 -8.67 -1.76
C GLY A 222 7.49 -7.28 -1.93
N LEU A 223 6.70 -6.23 -1.69
CA LEU A 223 7.09 -4.83 -1.79
C LEU A 223 7.66 -4.26 -0.47
N MET A 224 7.76 -5.06 0.60
CA MET A 224 8.05 -4.57 1.97
C MET A 224 9.32 -3.73 2.12
N LYS A 225 10.28 -3.87 1.21
CA LYS A 225 11.55 -3.13 1.22
C LYS A 225 11.50 -1.86 0.37
N LEU A 226 10.43 -1.64 -0.38
CA LEU A 226 10.26 -0.59 -1.37
C LEU A 226 9.43 0.55 -0.76
N GLY A 227 8.15 0.68 -1.11
CA GLY A 227 7.24 1.69 -0.59
C GLY A 227 5.80 1.17 -0.49
N HIS A 228 4.94 1.94 0.16
CA HIS A 228 3.52 1.69 0.32
C HIS A 228 2.74 3.01 0.21
N GLY A 229 1.43 2.91 -0.01
CA GLY A 229 0.52 4.05 -0.18
C GLY A 229 -0.36 3.90 -1.41
N MET A 230 -0.92 4.99 -1.88
CA MET A 230 -1.75 5.02 -3.08
C MET A 230 -0.93 5.26 -4.34
N LEU A 231 -1.08 4.40 -5.35
CA LEU A 231 -0.61 4.68 -6.70
C LEU A 231 -1.67 5.41 -7.50
N VAL A 232 -1.22 6.32 -8.36
CA VAL A 232 -2.02 6.89 -9.45
C VAL A 232 -1.50 6.28 -10.74
N VAL A 233 -2.08 5.17 -11.16
CA VAL A 233 -1.76 4.49 -12.42
C VAL A 233 -2.36 5.28 -13.57
N HIS A 234 -1.59 5.58 -14.61
CA HIS A 234 -2.02 6.27 -15.82
C HIS A 234 -2.14 5.26 -16.96
N VAL A 235 -3.36 5.13 -17.48
CA VAL A 235 -3.70 4.24 -18.59
C VAL A 235 -4.08 5.09 -19.79
N ASP A 236 -3.51 4.81 -20.96
CA ASP A 236 -3.88 5.37 -22.26
C ASP A 236 -4.03 4.24 -23.29
N TYR A 237 -5.20 3.62 -23.27
CA TYR A 237 -5.48 2.41 -24.02
C TYR A 237 -5.37 2.63 -25.52
N ASP A 238 -4.67 1.70 -26.19
CA ASP A 238 -4.57 1.64 -27.63
C ASP A 238 -4.58 0.17 -28.07
N GLU A 239 -5.59 -0.19 -28.87
CA GLU A 239 -5.79 -1.57 -29.31
C GLU A 239 -4.56 -2.17 -30.00
N THR A 240 -3.83 -1.37 -30.78
CA THR A 240 -2.65 -1.85 -31.52
C THR A 240 -1.47 -2.07 -30.58
N ALA A 241 -1.25 -1.18 -29.62
CA ALA A 241 -0.20 -1.32 -28.63
C ALA A 241 -0.44 -2.54 -27.73
N TRP A 242 -1.69 -2.77 -27.28
CA TRP A 242 -2.04 -3.95 -26.48
C TRP A 242 -1.87 -5.24 -27.26
N LYS A 243 -2.38 -5.32 -28.50
CA LYS A 243 -2.27 -6.53 -29.33
C LYS A 243 -0.82 -6.92 -29.65
N ASN A 244 0.06 -5.94 -29.77
CA ASN A 244 1.46 -6.19 -30.17
C ASN A 244 2.43 -6.19 -28.99
N ASN A 245 1.94 -6.10 -27.74
CA ASN A 245 2.77 -6.06 -26.54
C ASN A 245 3.76 -4.88 -26.52
N MET A 246 3.22 -3.68 -26.83
CA MET A 246 3.99 -2.46 -27.07
C MET A 246 3.59 -1.30 -26.15
N LEU A 247 2.95 -1.58 -25.00
CA LEU A 247 2.34 -0.58 -24.11
C LEU A 247 3.30 0.57 -23.78
N ASN A 248 4.54 0.26 -23.39
CA ASN A 248 5.50 1.25 -22.93
C ASN A 248 6.72 1.43 -23.83
N THR A 249 6.60 1.05 -25.11
CA THR A 249 7.70 1.12 -26.09
C THR A 249 8.11 2.51 -26.54
N ASN A 250 7.36 3.54 -26.12
CA ASN A 250 7.68 4.94 -26.34
C ASN A 250 7.91 5.62 -24.98
N ALA A 251 9.17 5.93 -24.67
CA ALA A 251 9.55 6.57 -23.40
C ALA A 251 8.85 7.90 -23.11
N THR A 252 8.39 8.62 -24.14
CA THR A 252 7.65 9.88 -23.99
C THR A 252 6.13 9.72 -23.99
N HIS A 253 5.64 8.49 -24.22
CA HIS A 253 4.23 8.14 -24.31
C HIS A 253 4.02 6.72 -23.75
N GLN A 254 4.23 6.56 -22.44
CA GLN A 254 4.04 5.30 -21.74
C GLN A 254 2.55 5.07 -21.48
N ARG A 255 1.95 4.07 -22.13
CA ARG A 255 0.50 3.84 -22.11
C ARG A 255 -0.01 3.15 -20.86
N MET A 256 0.87 2.48 -20.11
CA MET A 256 0.55 1.85 -18.84
C MET A 256 1.67 2.14 -17.85
N SER A 257 1.51 3.21 -17.07
CA SER A 257 2.53 3.65 -16.13
C SER A 257 1.87 4.25 -14.88
N PHE A 258 2.61 5.01 -14.08
CA PHE A 258 2.07 5.69 -12.91
C PHE A 258 2.66 7.08 -12.80
N ILE A 259 1.94 7.96 -12.11
CA ILE A 259 2.39 9.31 -11.79
C ILE A 259 3.05 9.25 -10.40
N PRO A 260 4.38 9.30 -10.30
CA PRO A 260 5.07 9.12 -9.03
C PRO A 260 4.94 10.37 -8.14
N ALA A 261 4.51 10.20 -6.89
CA ALA A 261 4.26 11.31 -5.97
C ALA A 261 5.48 12.22 -5.74
N ASN A 262 6.69 11.65 -5.74
CA ASN A 262 7.95 12.40 -5.68
C ASN A 262 8.46 12.93 -7.03
N ASN A 263 7.69 12.77 -8.11
CA ASN A 263 8.08 13.13 -9.47
C ASN A 263 9.34 12.40 -9.97
N ARG A 264 9.68 11.22 -9.41
CA ARG A 264 10.86 10.43 -9.76
C ARG A 264 10.49 9.15 -10.51
N TYR A 265 10.72 9.15 -11.82
CA TYR A 265 10.60 7.98 -12.69
C TYR A 265 11.86 7.11 -12.64
N VAL A 266 12.14 6.55 -11.47
CA VAL A 266 13.31 5.70 -11.21
C VAL A 266 12.86 4.28 -10.87
N GLY A 267 13.51 3.29 -11.49
CA GLY A 267 13.27 1.87 -11.35
C GLY A 267 14.57 1.06 -11.48
N PRO A 268 14.47 -0.27 -11.57
CA PRO A 268 15.63 -1.15 -11.48
C PRO A 268 16.67 -0.93 -12.59
N TYR A 269 16.27 -0.41 -13.75
CA TYR A 269 17.13 -0.25 -14.92
C TYR A 269 17.83 1.12 -15.03
N ASN A 270 17.35 2.15 -14.32
CA ASN A 270 17.90 3.51 -14.41
C ASN A 270 18.33 4.12 -13.06
N ALA A 271 18.16 3.41 -11.95
CA ALA A 271 18.65 3.86 -10.65
C ALA A 271 20.18 3.94 -10.61
N GLU A 272 20.71 4.98 -9.95
CA GLU A 272 22.16 5.19 -9.84
C GLU A 272 22.82 4.22 -8.83
N SER A 273 22.03 3.73 -7.87
CA SER A 273 22.46 2.78 -6.86
C SER A 273 21.25 2.07 -6.23
N SER A 274 21.48 1.02 -5.44
CA SER A 274 20.40 0.40 -4.67
C SER A 274 19.76 1.36 -3.66
N ALA A 275 20.54 2.27 -3.06
CA ALA A 275 20.00 3.26 -2.13
C ALA A 275 19.11 4.28 -2.85
N ASP A 276 19.52 4.70 -4.04
CA ASP A 276 18.75 5.59 -4.91
C ASP A 276 17.42 4.95 -5.33
N LEU A 277 17.46 3.68 -5.75
CA LEU A 277 16.28 2.90 -6.08
C LEU A 277 15.28 2.86 -4.92
N LEU A 278 15.73 2.47 -3.72
CA LEU A 278 14.86 2.37 -2.55
C LEU A 278 14.27 3.72 -2.16
N ASN A 279 15.07 4.79 -2.21
CA ASN A 279 14.59 6.13 -1.91
C ASN A 279 13.52 6.60 -2.92
N ALA A 280 13.75 6.37 -4.21
CA ALA A 280 12.78 6.73 -5.23
C ALA A 280 11.48 5.93 -5.08
N LEU A 281 11.54 4.60 -4.97
CA LEU A 281 10.37 3.74 -4.85
C LEU A 281 9.55 4.05 -3.58
N GLY A 282 10.20 4.37 -2.45
CA GLY A 282 9.52 4.77 -1.22
C GLY A 282 8.69 6.04 -1.33
N GLY A 283 9.06 6.96 -2.24
CA GLY A 283 8.35 8.23 -2.48
C GLY A 283 7.41 8.21 -3.69
N GLN A 284 7.28 7.09 -4.41
CA GLN A 284 6.43 7.01 -5.59
C GLN A 284 4.93 6.90 -5.27
N PRO A 285 4.48 6.13 -4.28
CA PRO A 285 3.09 6.18 -3.83
C PRO A 285 2.77 7.49 -3.10
N TYR A 286 1.50 7.87 -3.07
CA TYR A 286 0.97 8.98 -2.30
C TYR A 286 0.47 8.50 -0.92
N PRO A 287 0.76 9.18 0.19
CA PRO A 287 1.62 10.36 0.25
C PRO A 287 3.12 10.05 0.17
N GLY A 288 3.48 8.78 0.35
CA GLY A 288 4.85 8.29 0.27
C GLY A 288 5.76 8.89 1.33
N THR A 289 7.06 8.62 1.22
CA THR A 289 8.07 9.13 2.16
C THR A 289 8.27 10.65 2.13
N GLU A 290 7.83 11.32 1.06
CA GLU A 290 7.95 12.78 0.88
C GLU A 290 6.70 13.54 1.32
N GLY A 291 5.62 12.84 1.70
CA GLY A 291 4.41 13.47 2.21
C GLY A 291 3.62 14.24 1.15
N ASN A 292 3.70 13.87 -0.13
CA ASN A 292 2.93 14.56 -1.17
C ASN A 292 1.45 14.17 -1.08
N THR A 293 0.60 15.11 -0.69
CA THR A 293 -0.82 14.84 -0.41
C THR A 293 -1.76 15.24 -1.55
N ALA A 294 -1.25 15.59 -2.74
CA ALA A 294 -2.10 16.06 -3.83
C ALA A 294 -1.57 15.79 -5.24
N LEU A 295 -2.51 15.64 -6.18
CA LEU A 295 -2.28 15.64 -7.63
C LEU A 295 -3.32 16.57 -8.27
N THR A 296 -2.88 17.72 -8.76
CA THR A 296 -3.71 18.76 -9.40
C THR A 296 -3.03 19.27 -10.67
N ASN A 297 -3.58 20.31 -11.29
CA ASN A 297 -2.95 20.99 -12.43
C ASN A 297 -1.72 21.82 -12.00
N GLU A 298 -1.58 22.10 -10.71
CA GLU A 298 -0.60 23.05 -10.15
C GLU A 298 0.48 22.38 -9.29
N THR A 299 0.30 21.09 -8.95
CA THR A 299 1.27 20.31 -8.17
C THR A 299 2.45 19.86 -9.01
N THR A 300 3.49 19.37 -8.33
CA THR A 300 4.56 18.56 -8.94
C THR A 300 4.54 17.18 -8.27
N PRO A 301 4.31 16.09 -9.03
CA PRO A 301 3.94 16.05 -10.45
C PRO A 301 2.58 16.74 -10.71
N THR A 302 2.35 17.17 -11.95
CA THR A 302 1.07 17.73 -12.39
C THR A 302 0.24 16.65 -13.09
N SER A 303 -1.09 16.80 -13.07
CA SER A 303 -2.05 15.81 -13.61
C SER A 303 -2.14 15.82 -15.15
N LEU A 304 -1.01 15.61 -15.84
CA LEU A 304 -0.96 15.59 -17.29
C LEU A 304 -1.67 14.39 -17.90
N VAL A 305 -2.24 14.63 -19.07
CA VAL A 305 -2.81 13.62 -19.96
C VAL A 305 -2.24 13.80 -21.37
N PHE A 306 -2.09 12.72 -22.13
CA PHE A 306 -1.53 12.68 -23.49
C PHE A 306 -2.40 13.38 -24.54
N THR A 307 -3.67 13.65 -24.23
CA THR A 307 -4.49 14.62 -25.01
C THR A 307 -3.92 16.06 -25.01
N GLY A 308 -2.84 16.33 -24.29
CA GLY A 308 -2.11 17.60 -24.29
C GLY A 308 -2.66 18.63 -23.30
N THR A 309 -3.42 18.16 -22.30
CA THR A 309 -4.05 19.00 -21.27
C THR A 309 -3.82 18.39 -19.88
N TRP A 310 -4.72 18.69 -18.93
CA TRP A 310 -4.73 18.10 -17.59
C TRP A 310 -5.99 17.27 -17.38
N MET A 311 -5.94 16.36 -16.42
CA MET A 311 -7.10 15.57 -15.99
C MET A 311 -8.25 16.47 -15.49
N ASN A 312 -7.96 17.67 -14.96
CA ASN A 312 -8.94 18.65 -14.46
C ASN A 312 -9.87 18.07 -13.37
N LYS A 313 -9.40 17.06 -12.64
CA LYS A 313 -10.12 16.38 -11.56
C LYS A 313 -9.18 16.28 -10.36
N PRO A 314 -9.00 17.37 -9.59
CA PRO A 314 -8.00 17.42 -8.54
C PRO A 314 -8.25 16.34 -7.48
N ILE A 315 -7.17 15.71 -7.04
CA ILE A 315 -7.13 14.76 -5.94
C ILE A 315 -6.27 15.38 -4.85
N THR A 316 -6.84 15.64 -3.69
CA THR A 316 -6.16 16.39 -2.62
C THR A 316 -6.41 15.77 -1.25
N GLN A 317 -5.68 16.27 -0.25
CA GLN A 317 -5.73 15.76 1.13
C GLN A 317 -5.61 14.23 1.18
N ILE A 318 -4.69 13.68 0.39
CA ILE A 318 -4.37 12.25 0.42
C ILE A 318 -3.65 11.96 1.74
N ARG A 319 -4.22 11.07 2.54
CA ARG A 319 -3.71 10.71 3.86
C ARG A 319 -3.80 9.22 4.05
N GLU A 320 -2.74 8.64 4.59
CA GLU A 320 -2.74 7.27 5.05
C GLU A 320 -3.16 7.22 6.52
N LEU A 321 -4.12 6.36 6.83
CA LEU A 321 -4.59 6.10 8.18
C LEU A 321 -3.75 5.00 8.82
N GLU A 322 -3.75 4.91 10.16
CA GLU A 322 -2.99 3.90 10.91
C GLU A 322 -3.33 2.45 10.52
N ASN A 323 -4.52 2.20 10.00
CA ASN A 323 -4.95 0.89 9.53
C ASN A 323 -4.54 0.58 8.07
N GLY A 324 -3.74 1.45 7.45
CA GLY A 324 -3.28 1.34 6.07
C GLY A 324 -4.29 1.76 5.00
N ASP A 325 -5.49 2.23 5.37
CA ASP A 325 -6.42 2.80 4.38
C ASP A 325 -5.93 4.18 3.94
N ILE A 326 -6.15 4.50 2.66
CA ILE A 326 -5.93 5.84 2.14
C ILE A 326 -7.27 6.58 2.10
N VAL A 327 -7.30 7.83 2.56
CA VAL A 327 -8.43 8.74 2.43
C VAL A 327 -8.00 9.95 1.61
N LEU A 328 -8.87 10.43 0.71
CA LEU A 328 -8.61 11.59 -0.13
C LEU A 328 -9.90 12.35 -0.46
N LYS A 329 -9.74 13.58 -0.95
CA LYS A 329 -10.79 14.38 -1.58
C LYS A 329 -10.66 14.31 -3.08
N TYR A 330 -11.74 13.94 -3.76
CA TYR A 330 -11.82 13.95 -5.20
C TYR A 330 -12.70 15.10 -5.68
N LYS A 331 -12.18 15.93 -6.59
CA LYS A 331 -12.85 17.13 -7.13
C LYS A 331 -13.50 18.00 -6.05
N PRO A 332 -12.81 18.39 -4.96
CA PRO A 332 -13.44 19.22 -3.94
C PRO A 332 -13.95 20.55 -4.55
N LYS A 333 -15.09 21.02 -4.05
CA LYS A 333 -15.73 22.28 -4.51
C LYS A 333 -15.08 23.55 -3.95
N GLY A 334 -14.13 23.37 -3.05
CA GLY A 334 -13.43 24.40 -2.30
C GLY A 334 -12.91 23.81 -1.00
N ARG A 335 -12.36 24.67 -0.14
CA ARG A 335 -11.93 24.32 1.21
C ARG A 335 -12.85 24.94 2.23
N LEU A 336 -13.19 24.18 3.27
CA LEU A 336 -13.99 24.69 4.39
C LEU A 336 -13.18 25.68 5.22
N GLU A 337 -13.85 26.71 5.72
CA GLU A 337 -13.27 27.65 6.68
C GLU A 337 -13.07 26.98 8.04
N ALA A 338 -11.96 27.29 8.71
CA ALA A 338 -11.66 26.75 10.03
C ALA A 338 -12.67 27.30 11.06
N PRO A 339 -13.26 26.43 11.91
CA PRO A 339 -14.11 26.89 13.00
C PRO A 339 -13.37 27.82 13.96
N VAL A 340 -14.10 28.65 14.69
CA VAL A 340 -13.57 29.43 15.82
C VAL A 340 -14.06 28.79 17.10
N VAL A 341 -13.12 28.27 17.90
CA VAL A 341 -13.44 27.65 19.20
C VAL A 341 -13.68 28.72 20.27
N GLU A 342 -14.67 28.47 21.11
CA GLU A 342 -15.01 29.29 22.26
C GLU A 342 -14.26 28.81 23.51
N THR A 343 -14.27 29.63 24.56
CA THR A 343 -13.65 29.27 25.85
C THR A 343 -14.39 28.09 26.48
N ALA A 344 -13.62 27.12 26.98
CA ALA A 344 -14.16 25.97 27.70
C ALA A 344 -15.00 26.39 28.92
N VAL A 345 -16.10 25.65 29.12
CA VAL A 345 -17.09 25.76 30.17
C VAL A 345 -17.32 24.39 30.83
N GLU A 346 -18.18 24.33 31.86
CA GLU A 346 -18.56 23.08 32.54
C GLU A 346 -17.33 22.24 32.98
N MET A 347 -16.33 22.90 33.56
CA MET A 347 -15.07 22.27 33.97
C MET A 347 -15.21 21.43 35.24
N ALA A 348 -14.64 20.23 35.21
CA ALA A 348 -14.43 19.34 36.35
C ALA A 348 -12.97 18.84 36.36
N SER A 349 -12.59 18.04 37.34
CA SER A 349 -11.20 17.60 37.51
C SER A 349 -10.65 16.75 36.36
N ASN A 350 -11.53 16.14 35.56
CA ASN A 350 -11.17 15.31 34.40
C ASN A 350 -12.00 15.58 33.14
N SER A 351 -12.77 16.66 33.11
CA SER A 351 -13.63 16.96 31.95
C SER A 351 -13.89 18.45 31.78
N PHE A 352 -14.21 18.82 30.55
CA PHE A 352 -14.64 20.16 30.19
C PHE A 352 -15.50 20.09 28.95
N LYS A 353 -16.30 21.13 28.70
CA LYS A 353 -17.10 21.26 27.49
C LYS A 353 -16.68 22.53 26.76
N PHE A 354 -16.69 22.51 25.43
CA PHE A 354 -16.51 23.73 24.64
C PHE A 354 -17.36 23.67 23.37
N SER A 355 -17.61 24.84 22.80
CA SER A 355 -18.38 25.06 21.57
C SER A 355 -17.52 25.75 20.52
N TRP A 356 -17.98 25.76 19.27
CA TRP A 356 -17.35 26.47 18.17
C TRP A 356 -18.39 27.06 17.23
N SER A 357 -17.95 28.04 16.43
CA SER A 357 -18.78 28.57 15.34
C SER A 357 -18.96 27.51 14.22
N PRO A 358 -20.16 27.33 13.68
CA PRO A 358 -20.34 26.47 12.51
C PRO A 358 -19.59 27.02 11.30
N SER A 359 -19.03 26.13 10.48
CA SER A 359 -18.45 26.48 9.17
C SER A 359 -19.48 26.27 8.07
N GLU A 360 -19.54 27.17 7.09
CA GLU A 360 -20.45 27.05 5.94
C GLU A 360 -20.13 25.76 5.16
N ASN A 361 -21.16 25.03 4.74
CA ASN A 361 -21.09 23.72 4.06
C ASN A 361 -20.55 22.55 4.88
N ALA A 362 -20.06 22.78 6.11
CA ALA A 362 -19.60 21.69 6.96
C ALA A 362 -20.77 20.81 7.43
N THR A 363 -20.62 19.50 7.28
CA THR A 363 -21.60 18.50 7.76
C THR A 363 -21.15 17.86 9.07
N PHE A 364 -19.83 17.76 9.29
CA PHE A 364 -19.26 17.20 10.51
C PHE A 364 -18.03 17.98 11.00
N TYR A 365 -17.54 17.61 12.18
CA TYR A 365 -16.34 18.18 12.79
C TYR A 365 -15.48 17.09 13.43
N THR A 366 -14.15 17.26 13.35
CA THR A 366 -13.17 16.53 14.16
C THR A 366 -12.66 17.43 15.27
N VAL A 367 -12.68 16.93 16.51
CA VAL A 367 -12.06 17.54 17.68
C VAL A 367 -10.77 16.79 18.01
N LYS A 368 -9.70 17.54 18.28
CA LYS A 368 -8.47 17.01 18.89
C LYS A 368 -8.10 17.81 20.13
N VAL A 369 -7.65 17.12 21.16
CA VAL A 369 -7.14 17.72 22.40
C VAL A 369 -5.75 17.19 22.68
N TYR A 370 -4.83 18.07 23.03
CA TYR A 370 -3.44 17.77 23.35
C TYR A 370 -3.14 18.14 24.80
N GLY A 371 -2.35 17.31 25.48
CA GLY A 371 -1.85 17.62 26.82
C GLY A 371 -0.64 18.54 26.74
N ILE A 372 -0.49 19.45 27.70
CA ILE A 372 0.64 20.37 27.82
C ILE A 372 1.30 20.18 29.18
N SER A 373 2.58 19.77 29.18
CA SER A 373 3.37 19.57 30.39
C SER A 373 3.86 20.89 31.01
N GLY A 374 4.45 20.79 32.20
CA GLY A 374 4.91 21.95 32.98
C GLY A 374 5.99 22.82 32.32
N ASP A 375 6.66 22.28 31.31
CA ASP A 375 7.68 22.91 30.47
C ASP A 375 7.12 23.37 29.10
N GLU A 376 5.80 23.47 28.99
CA GLU A 376 5.06 23.91 27.79
C GLU A 376 5.20 22.98 26.56
N GLN A 377 5.71 21.76 26.75
CA GLN A 377 5.71 20.76 25.68
C GLN A 377 4.32 20.15 25.49
N TRP A 378 3.93 20.03 24.23
CA TRP A 378 2.70 19.37 23.83
C TRP A 378 2.94 17.87 23.70
N THR A 379 1.91 17.07 23.96
CA THR A 379 1.91 15.66 23.57
C THR A 379 2.05 15.53 22.06
N GLU A 380 2.84 14.56 21.61
CA GLU A 380 3.02 14.26 20.18
C GLU A 380 1.69 13.81 19.54
N HIS A 381 0.90 13.03 20.29
CA HIS A 381 -0.42 12.57 19.88
C HIS A 381 -1.52 13.23 20.72
N PRO A 382 -2.73 13.42 20.16
CA PRO A 382 -3.86 13.92 20.92
C PRO A 382 -4.22 12.96 22.04
N VAL A 383 -4.47 13.51 23.23
CA VAL A 383 -4.97 12.77 24.41
C VAL A 383 -6.47 12.51 24.32
N PHE A 384 -7.18 13.18 23.42
CA PHE A 384 -8.57 12.93 23.07
C PHE A 384 -8.84 13.28 21.61
N VAL A 385 -9.58 12.40 20.93
CA VAL A 385 -10.07 12.63 19.55
C VAL A 385 -11.55 12.27 19.52
N ALA A 386 -12.36 13.16 18.95
CA ALA A 386 -13.72 12.84 18.55
C ALA A 386 -13.90 13.23 17.10
N ASP A 387 -14.50 12.36 16.30
CA ASP A 387 -14.61 12.56 14.86
C ASP A 387 -16.05 12.38 14.38
N SER A 388 -16.37 12.95 13.22
CA SER A 388 -17.72 12.91 12.64
C SER A 388 -18.81 13.51 13.57
N LEU A 389 -18.48 14.55 14.34
CA LEU A 389 -19.45 15.23 15.20
C LEU A 389 -20.37 16.12 14.36
N SER A 390 -21.70 15.97 14.51
CA SER A 390 -22.69 16.81 13.82
C SER A 390 -23.12 18.04 14.63
N GLU A 391 -22.81 18.07 15.93
CA GLU A 391 -23.05 19.20 16.80
C GLU A 391 -21.85 20.16 16.79
N THR A 392 -22.08 21.42 17.18
CA THR A 392 -21.02 22.44 17.33
C THR A 392 -20.53 22.58 18.77
N CYS A 393 -20.61 21.50 19.55
CA CYS A 393 -20.06 21.43 20.89
C CYS A 393 -19.56 20.02 21.21
N CYS A 394 -18.62 19.91 22.14
CA CYS A 394 -18.07 18.64 22.57
C CYS A 394 -17.80 18.66 24.08
N THR A 395 -18.21 17.61 24.78
CA THR A 395 -17.75 17.34 26.15
C THR A 395 -16.58 16.39 26.09
N VAL A 396 -15.41 16.89 26.49
CA VAL A 396 -14.17 16.14 26.58
C VAL A 396 -14.08 15.49 27.96
N ARG A 397 -13.80 14.18 27.99
CA ARG A 397 -13.45 13.45 29.20
C ARG A 397 -12.05 12.88 29.00
N LEU A 398 -11.16 13.17 29.94
CA LEU A 398 -9.76 12.78 29.88
C LEU A 398 -9.49 11.65 30.88
N ASP A 399 -8.80 10.62 30.41
CA ASP A 399 -8.35 9.51 31.25
C ASP A 399 -7.05 9.86 32.01
N ASP A 400 -6.17 10.67 31.40
CA ASP A 400 -4.94 11.18 32.01
C ASP A 400 -5.07 12.68 32.27
N THR A 401 -5.16 13.05 33.55
CA THR A 401 -5.21 14.44 34.01
C THR A 401 -3.85 14.96 34.47
N GLY A 402 -2.75 14.28 34.12
CA GLY A 402 -1.39 14.56 34.58
C GLY A 402 -0.76 15.83 33.99
N TYR A 403 -1.36 16.39 32.94
CA TYR A 403 -0.87 17.58 32.25
C TYR A 403 -1.26 18.88 32.98
N GLN A 404 -0.43 19.91 32.82
CA GLN A 404 -0.67 21.21 33.46
C GLN A 404 -1.84 21.94 32.81
N SER A 405 -1.98 21.83 31.49
CA SER A 405 -3.08 22.40 30.71
C SER A 405 -3.35 21.55 29.48
N TYR A 406 -4.43 21.87 28.79
CA TYR A 406 -4.86 21.19 27.56
C TYR A 406 -5.16 22.22 26.48
N ALA A 407 -4.78 21.91 25.25
CA ALA A 407 -5.18 22.66 24.08
C ALA A 407 -6.20 21.87 23.26
N TYR A 408 -7.28 22.50 22.83
CA TYR A 408 -8.35 21.89 22.04
C TYR A 408 -8.56 22.66 20.73
N GLY A 409 -8.73 21.91 19.64
CA GLY A 409 -8.95 22.45 18.31
C GLY A 409 -9.99 21.64 17.54
N VAL A 410 -10.61 22.29 16.56
CA VAL A 410 -11.68 21.71 15.74
C VAL A 410 -11.37 21.91 14.26
N SER A 411 -11.57 20.88 13.45
CA SER A 411 -11.58 20.97 11.98
C SER A 411 -12.98 20.65 11.47
N ALA A 412 -13.43 21.39 10.45
CA ALA A 412 -14.69 21.19 9.77
C ALA A 412 -14.52 20.21 8.60
N LEU A 413 -15.50 19.32 8.41
CA LEU A 413 -15.49 18.25 7.44
C LEU A 413 -16.73 18.30 6.55
N ASP A 414 -16.55 17.93 5.29
CA ASP A 414 -17.65 17.62 4.37
C ASP A 414 -17.17 16.67 3.27
N ASP A 415 -18.07 15.88 2.69
CA ASP A 415 -17.70 14.97 1.60
C ASP A 415 -17.31 15.69 0.30
N GLU A 416 -17.92 16.82 -0.01
CA GLU A 416 -17.72 17.50 -1.29
C GLU A 416 -16.67 18.63 -1.24
N TYR A 417 -16.15 18.97 -0.06
CA TYR A 417 -15.16 20.02 0.18
C TYR A 417 -13.90 19.46 0.81
N GLU A 418 -12.78 20.16 0.63
CA GLU A 418 -11.60 19.91 1.46
C GLU A 418 -11.89 20.25 2.91
N ASP A 419 -11.41 19.40 3.81
CA ASP A 419 -11.50 19.64 5.24
C ASP A 419 -10.75 20.92 5.60
N SER A 420 -11.27 21.66 6.58
CA SER A 420 -10.60 22.88 7.03
C SER A 420 -9.29 22.54 7.74
N GLU A 421 -8.40 23.53 7.82
CA GLU A 421 -7.36 23.51 8.85
C GLU A 421 -8.01 23.40 10.24
N PHE A 422 -7.23 22.94 11.22
CA PHE A 422 -7.67 23.04 12.61
C PHE A 422 -7.81 24.52 13.00
N SER A 423 -8.83 24.81 13.80
CA SER A 423 -9.04 26.11 14.42
C SER A 423 -7.78 26.61 15.15
N GLY A 424 -7.72 27.92 15.42
CA GLY A 424 -6.89 28.41 16.50
C GLY A 424 -7.20 27.62 17.79
N TYR A 425 -6.18 27.20 18.53
CA TYR A 425 -6.39 26.37 19.71
C TYR A 425 -6.93 27.19 20.87
N GLY A 426 -7.96 26.66 21.53
CA GLY A 426 -8.37 27.10 22.85
C GLY A 426 -7.56 26.38 23.92
N TYR A 427 -7.40 26.99 25.09
CA TYR A 427 -6.64 26.43 26.20
C TYR A 427 -7.50 26.31 27.45
N VAL A 428 -7.27 25.25 28.23
CA VAL A 428 -7.97 25.03 29.51
C VAL A 428 -7.02 24.42 30.54
N GLN A 429 -7.10 24.93 31.76
CA GLN A 429 -6.51 24.30 32.94
C GLN A 429 -7.63 23.67 33.75
N LEU A 430 -7.56 22.36 33.96
CA LEU A 430 -8.57 21.69 34.76
C LEU A 430 -8.39 22.05 36.24
N PRO A 431 -9.49 22.29 36.97
CA PRO A 431 -9.42 22.50 38.40
C PRO A 431 -8.79 21.27 39.05
N ALA A 432 -7.67 21.46 39.74
CA ALA A 432 -7.01 20.38 40.45
C ALA A 432 -7.96 19.80 41.50
N ASP A 433 -8.26 18.50 41.41
CA ASP A 433 -8.64 17.78 42.61
C ASP A 433 -7.48 17.94 43.59
N ALA A 434 -7.72 18.55 44.74
CA ALA A 434 -6.70 18.88 45.74
C ALA A 434 -6.03 17.64 46.38
N VAL A 435 -6.11 16.47 45.74
CA VAL A 435 -5.64 15.17 46.24
C VAL A 435 -5.08 14.36 45.07
N ARG A 436 -3.75 14.44 44.85
CA ARG A 436 -3.03 13.50 44.00
C ARG A 436 -2.99 12.13 44.69
N GLN A 437 -3.78 11.16 44.24
CA GLN A 437 -3.61 9.76 44.65
C GLN A 437 -2.31 9.22 44.05
N VAL A 438 -1.42 8.72 44.91
CA VAL A 438 -0.20 8.03 44.47
C VAL A 438 -0.45 6.53 44.50
N SER A 439 -0.49 5.91 43.32
CA SER A 439 -0.37 4.46 43.18
C SER A 439 1.11 4.09 43.31
N ALA A 440 1.51 3.45 44.40
CA ALA A 440 2.81 2.78 44.48
C ALA A 440 2.66 1.30 44.07
N GLU A 441 3.60 0.78 43.31
CA GLU A 441 3.70 -0.65 42.96
C GLU A 441 3.91 -1.51 44.21
N ASP A 442 3.43 -2.76 44.18
CA ASP A 442 3.57 -3.70 45.30
C ASP A 442 5.05 -4.08 45.48
N GLY A 443 5.60 -3.78 46.67
CA GLY A 443 6.95 -4.16 47.09
C GLY A 443 7.94 -3.01 47.33
N ALA A 444 7.59 -1.76 47.00
CA ALA A 444 8.45 -0.60 47.29
C ALA A 444 8.54 -0.31 48.80
N SER A 445 9.72 0.09 49.28
CA SER A 445 9.89 0.56 50.66
C SER A 445 9.15 1.89 50.87
N VAL A 446 8.29 1.96 51.91
CA VAL A 446 7.44 3.12 52.18
C VAL A 446 7.65 3.60 53.61
N GLU A 447 8.10 4.83 53.78
CA GLU A 447 8.21 5.50 55.08
C GLU A 447 7.12 6.58 55.19
N LEU A 448 6.38 6.62 56.30
CA LEU A 448 5.41 7.67 56.58
C LEU A 448 5.86 8.53 57.75
N TYR A 449 5.81 9.85 57.60
CA TYR A 449 6.17 10.82 58.62
C TYR A 449 4.99 11.72 58.99
N SER A 450 4.96 12.22 60.23
CA SER A 450 4.11 13.34 60.61
C SER A 450 4.61 14.64 59.96
N LEU A 451 3.79 15.70 59.99
CA LEU A 451 4.22 17.04 59.55
C LEU A 451 5.40 17.62 60.35
N HIS A 452 5.72 17.04 61.50
CA HIS A 452 6.87 17.42 62.32
C HIS A 452 8.09 16.53 62.08
N GLY A 453 8.07 15.67 61.05
CA GLY A 453 9.20 14.81 60.68
C GLY A 453 9.37 13.58 61.56
N VAL A 454 8.36 13.19 62.34
CA VAL A 454 8.39 11.97 63.15
C VAL A 454 8.00 10.78 62.28
N LEU A 455 8.83 9.75 62.21
CA LEU A 455 8.51 8.51 61.49
C LEU A 455 7.40 7.73 62.22
N LEU A 456 6.35 7.38 61.48
CA LEU A 456 5.14 6.75 62.01
C LEU A 456 4.93 5.32 61.50
N ALA A 457 5.37 5.01 60.28
CA ALA A 457 5.23 3.67 59.70
C ALA A 457 6.31 3.40 58.65
N ARG A 458 6.69 2.12 58.49
CA ARG A 458 7.66 1.64 57.49
C ARG A 458 7.07 0.61 56.51
N SER A 459 5.79 0.26 56.65
CA SER A 459 5.09 -0.67 55.77
C SER A 459 3.64 -0.23 55.56
N ARG A 460 2.99 -0.72 54.49
CA ARG A 460 1.57 -0.47 54.25
C ARG A 460 0.66 -1.02 55.35
N GLU A 461 1.00 -2.15 55.95
CA GLU A 461 0.23 -2.74 57.06
C GLU A 461 0.23 -1.85 58.30
N GLU A 462 1.37 -1.21 58.62
CA GLU A 462 1.46 -0.27 59.74
C GLU A 462 0.63 1.01 59.49
N MET A 463 0.37 1.37 58.23
CA MET A 463 -0.41 2.55 57.85
C MET A 463 -1.94 2.36 57.99
N LEU A 464 -2.42 1.12 58.15
CA LEU A 464 -3.86 0.83 58.25
C LEU A 464 -4.50 1.37 59.55
N ASN A 465 -3.69 1.69 60.57
CA ASN A 465 -4.16 2.11 61.89
C ASN A 465 -3.92 3.61 62.18
N LEU A 466 -3.76 4.42 61.13
CA LEU A 466 -3.50 5.85 61.29
C LEU A 466 -4.79 6.63 61.58
N ASN A 467 -4.67 7.63 62.43
CA ASN A 467 -5.74 8.60 62.63
C ASN A 467 -5.92 9.46 61.36
N PRO A 468 -7.14 9.96 61.11
CA PRO A 468 -7.36 10.93 60.05
C PRO A 468 -6.45 12.15 60.22
N GLY A 469 -5.77 12.57 59.17
CA GLY A 469 -4.76 13.62 59.27
C GLY A 469 -3.86 13.74 58.04
N ILE A 470 -2.92 14.68 58.10
CA ILE A 470 -1.99 14.95 57.02
C ILE A 470 -0.59 14.43 57.38
N TYR A 471 0.03 13.72 56.44
CA TYR A 471 1.29 13.01 56.61
C TYR A 471 2.23 13.26 55.43
N ILE A 472 3.50 12.91 55.57
CA ILE A 472 4.48 12.88 54.48
C ILE A 472 4.79 11.42 54.17
N LEU A 473 4.41 10.97 52.99
CA LEU A 473 4.76 9.66 52.44
C LEU A 473 6.05 9.78 51.67
N ARG A 474 7.03 8.94 52.00
CA ARG A 474 8.29 8.84 51.30
C ARG A 474 8.42 7.45 50.70
N THR A 475 8.66 7.41 49.40
CA THR A 475 9.03 6.22 48.63
C THR A 475 10.41 6.46 48.01
N GLU A 476 11.05 5.43 47.46
CA GLU A 476 12.40 5.54 46.89
C GLU A 476 12.54 6.75 45.94
N GLY A 477 13.25 7.78 46.41
CA GLY A 477 13.54 9.02 45.68
C GLY A 477 12.46 10.12 45.70
N LYS A 478 11.27 9.92 46.29
CA LYS A 478 10.20 10.93 46.31
C LYS A 478 9.53 11.07 47.68
N ALA A 479 9.22 12.31 48.07
CA ALA A 479 8.42 12.62 49.25
C ALA A 479 7.18 13.43 48.83
N VAL A 480 6.01 12.99 49.26
CA VAL A 480 4.72 13.60 48.93
C VAL A 480 3.88 13.77 50.20
N LYS A 481 3.10 14.85 50.26
CA LYS A 481 2.17 15.09 51.37
C LYS A 481 0.85 14.38 51.07
N ILE A 482 0.40 13.50 51.97
CA ILE A 482 -0.82 12.70 51.81
C ILE A 482 -1.82 13.01 52.92
N VAL A 483 -3.12 12.80 52.66
CA VAL A 483 -4.18 12.90 53.68
C VAL A 483 -4.77 11.51 53.89
N VAL A 484 -4.72 11.02 55.12
CA VAL A 484 -5.45 9.82 55.55
C VAL A 484 -6.81 10.29 56.03
N LYS A 485 -7.88 9.72 55.47
CA LYS A 485 -9.27 10.09 55.79
C LYS A 485 -9.83 9.25 56.93
#